data_AF-A0A645F995-F1
#
_entry.id   AF-A0A645F995-F1
#
_cell.length_a   1.000
_cell.length_b   1.000
_cell.length_c   1.000
_cell.angle_alpha   90.00
_cell.angle_beta   90.00
_cell.angle_gamma   90.00
#
_symmetry.space_group_name_H-M   'P 1'
#
loop_
_entity.id
_entity.type
_entity.pdbx_description
1 polymer ?
#
loop_
_entity_poly.entity_id
_entity_poly.type
_entity_poly.pdbx_seq_one_letter_code
_entity_poly.pdbx_strand_id
1 'polypeptide(L)'
;MGCKNITELKELVLENLEYEFIKRTHDRERLDEIVDIIVETLCSTKPTINISGEEYPARLVKEKLLRLDSSHIDYVFECLQ
;
A
#
# COMPACT_ATOMS: atom_id res chain seq x y z
N MET A 1 1.50 -6.11 -19.65
CA MET A 1 1.33 -4.69 -19.30
C MET A 1 2.34 -4.41 -18.21
N GLY A 2 3.57 -4.08 -18.62
CA GLY A 2 4.70 -3.87 -17.71
C GLY A 2 4.35 -2.73 -16.77
N CYS A 3 4.74 -2.87 -15.50
CA CYS A 3 4.57 -1.83 -14.50
C CYS A 3 4.96 -0.49 -15.12
N LYS A 4 4.05 0.49 -15.03
CA LYS A 4 4.44 1.91 -15.00
C LYS A 4 5.65 2.02 -14.07
N ASN A 5 6.60 2.90 -14.39
CA ASN A 5 7.91 2.94 -13.75
C ASN A 5 7.75 2.79 -12.22
N ILE A 6 8.53 1.91 -11.58
CA ILE A 6 8.42 1.64 -10.13
C ILE A 6 8.45 2.95 -9.33
N THR A 7 9.20 3.94 -9.81
CA THR A 7 9.21 5.31 -9.26
C THR A 7 7.83 5.97 -9.33
N GLU A 8 7.17 5.99 -10.49
CA GLU A 8 5.83 6.57 -10.66
C GLU A 8 4.79 5.83 -9.79
N LEU A 9 4.95 4.52 -9.63
CA LEU A 9 4.07 3.72 -8.78
C LEU A 9 4.27 4.06 -7.30
N LYS A 10 5.53 4.23 -6.87
CA LYS A 10 5.86 4.65 -5.51
C LYS A 10 5.34 6.06 -5.23
N GLU A 11 5.51 6.99 -6.16
CA GLU A 11 4.95 8.34 -6.08
C GLU A 11 3.42 8.31 -5.93
N LEU A 12 2.72 7.52 -6.75
CA LEU A 12 1.26 7.35 -6.63
C LEU A 12 0.84 6.82 -5.25
N VAL A 13 1.56 5.84 -4.71
CA VAL A 13 1.27 5.30 -3.37
C VAL A 13 1.52 6.36 -2.30
N LEU A 14 2.63 7.10 -2.38
CA LEU A 14 2.94 8.19 -1.44
C LEU A 14 1.88 9.30 -1.48
N GLU A 15 1.40 9.67 -2.67
CA GLU A 15 0.33 10.64 -2.85
C GLU A 15 -0.98 10.15 -2.24
N ASN A 16 -1.41 8.92 -2.57
CA ASN A 16 -2.64 8.33 -2.05
C ASN A 16 -2.65 8.28 -0.52
N LEU A 17 -1.55 7.84 0.10
CA LEU A 17 -1.41 7.74 1.55
C LEU A 17 -1.22 9.10 2.25
N GLU A 18 -1.18 10.19 1.49
CA GLU A 18 -0.89 11.54 1.99
C GLU A 18 0.38 11.55 2.86
N TYR A 19 1.42 10.84 2.38
CA TYR A 19 2.60 10.48 3.18
C TYR A 19 3.24 11.68 3.88
N GLU A 20 3.30 12.83 3.20
CA GLU A 20 3.86 14.09 3.74
C GLU A 20 3.13 14.62 5.00
N PHE A 21 1.86 14.26 5.17
CA PHE A 21 1.06 14.61 6.34
C PHE A 21 1.26 13.57 7.44
N ILE A 22 1.02 12.30 7.15
CA ILE A 22 0.98 11.23 8.15
C ILE A 22 2.36 10.93 8.77
N LYS A 23 3.46 11.20 8.06
CA LYS A 23 4.84 11.07 8.59
C LYS A 23 5.20 12.02 9.74
N ARG A 24 4.29 12.94 10.09
CA ARG A 24 4.44 13.90 11.19
C ARG A 24 3.92 13.33 12.51
N THR A 25 3.01 12.37 12.45
CA THR A 25 2.31 11.80 13.61
C THR A 25 2.70 10.35 13.89
N HIS A 26 3.27 9.65 12.91
CA HIS A 26 3.67 8.24 13.05
C HIS A 26 5.15 8.01 12.76
N ASP A 27 5.63 6.84 13.15
CA ASP A 27 6.99 6.39 12.90
C ASP A 27 7.25 6.24 11.39
N ARG A 28 8.34 6.86 10.91
CA ARG A 28 8.65 6.93 9.49
C ARG A 28 9.12 5.61 8.92
N GLU A 29 9.91 4.84 9.69
CA GLU A 29 10.42 3.56 9.23
C GLU A 29 9.26 2.60 8.98
N ARG A 30 8.28 2.57 9.89
CA ARG A 30 7.06 1.77 9.72
C ARG A 30 6.21 2.22 8.53
N LEU A 31 6.11 3.53 8.29
CA LEU A 31 5.40 4.06 7.11
C LEU A 31 6.11 3.68 5.80
N ASP A 32 7.43 3.76 5.77
CA ASP A 32 8.24 3.37 4.61
C ASP A 32 8.06 1.88 4.29
N GLU A 33 8.05 1.01 5.32
CA GLU A 33 7.76 -0.41 5.16
C GLU A 33 6.35 -0.65 4.57
N ILE A 34 5.33 0.07 5.05
CA ILE A 34 3.97 -0.03 4.49
C ILE A 34 3.95 0.37 3.01
N VAL A 35 4.60 1.47 2.64
CA VAL A 35 4.71 1.92 1.24
C VAL A 35 5.38 0.85 0.39
N ASP A 36 6.50 0.30 0.84
CA ASP A 36 7.25 -0.69 0.07
C ASP A 36 6.43 -1.99 -0.11
N ILE A 37 5.74 -2.48 0.93
CA ILE A 37 4.83 -3.63 0.83
C ILE A 37 3.71 -3.39 -0.19
N ILE A 38 3.11 -2.19 -0.19
CA ILE A 38 2.06 -1.84 -1.15
C ILE A 38 2.63 -1.84 -2.57
N VAL A 39 3.77 -1.18 -2.80
CA VAL A 39 4.41 -1.11 -4.11
C VAL A 39 4.78 -2.51 -4.62
N GLU A 40 5.38 -3.36 -3.79
CA GLU A 40 5.71 -4.75 -4.13
C GLU A 40 4.46 -5.55 -4.52
N THR A 41 3.38 -5.39 -3.76
CA THR A 41 2.10 -6.06 -4.04
C THR A 41 1.50 -5.60 -5.36
N LEU A 42 1.56 -4.29 -5.65
CA LEU A 42 1.10 -3.71 -6.91
C LEU A 42 1.94 -4.19 -8.11
N CYS A 43 3.23 -4.46 -7.91
CA CYS A 43 4.13 -5.02 -8.93
C CYS A 43 3.95 -6.53 -9.18
N SER A 44 3.27 -7.27 -8.29
CA SER A 44 3.08 -8.71 -8.44
C SER A 44 2.46 -9.09 -9.78
N THR A 45 3.02 -10.08 -10.47
CA THR A 45 2.51 -10.59 -11.76
C THR A 45 1.61 -11.82 -11.60
N LYS A 46 1.40 -12.29 -10.37
CA LYS A 46 0.53 -13.43 -10.07
C LYS A 46 -0.93 -13.09 -10.38
N PRO A 47 -1.73 -14.06 -10.85
CA PRO A 47 -3.16 -13.84 -11.11
C PRO A 47 -3.99 -13.68 -9.82
N THR A 48 -3.52 -14.25 -8.72
CA THR A 48 -4.14 -14.22 -7.39
C THR A 48 -3.15 -13.80 -6.32
N ILE A 49 -3.67 -13.27 -5.22
CA ILE A 49 -2.93 -12.96 -3.99
C ILE A 49 -3.67 -13.64 -2.83
N ASN A 50 -2.92 -14.36 -1.99
CA ASN A 50 -3.47 -14.97 -0.79
C ASN A 50 -3.60 -13.92 0.32
N ILE A 51 -4.80 -13.75 0.86
CA ILE A 51 -5.07 -12.89 2.01
C ILE A 51 -5.75 -13.74 3.08
N SER A 52 -5.08 -13.94 4.20
CA SER A 52 -5.58 -14.72 5.35
C SER A 52 -6.03 -16.15 5.00
N GLY A 53 -5.32 -16.82 4.07
CA GLY A 53 -5.62 -18.18 3.63
C GLY A 53 -6.51 -18.27 2.39
N GLU A 54 -7.21 -17.20 2.03
CA GLU A 54 -8.11 -17.17 0.86
C GLU A 54 -7.43 -16.55 -0.37
N GLU A 55 -7.69 -17.10 -1.57
CA GLU A 55 -7.18 -16.54 -2.83
C GLU A 55 -8.12 -15.46 -3.39
N TYR A 56 -7.59 -14.26 -3.57
CA TYR A 56 -8.30 -13.15 -4.22
C TYR A 56 -7.71 -12.85 -5.59
N PRO A 57 -8.52 -12.44 -6.59
CA PRO A 57 -7.98 -11.92 -7.84
C PRO A 57 -7.01 -10.78 -7.57
N ALA A 58 -5.79 -10.84 -8.11
CA ALA A 58 -4.76 -9.84 -7.85
C ALA A 58 -5.26 -8.42 -8.19
N ARG A 59 -6.06 -8.29 -9.26
CA ARG A 59 -6.71 -7.02 -9.62
C ARG A 59 -7.52 -6.42 -8.47
N LEU A 60 -8.32 -7.23 -7.77
CA LEU A 60 -9.16 -6.76 -6.66
C LEU A 60 -8.31 -6.26 -5.49
N VAL A 61 -7.25 -6.99 -5.14
CA VAL A 61 -6.34 -6.60 -4.06
C VAL A 61 -5.62 -5.29 -4.43
N LYS A 62 -5.10 -5.18 -5.65
CA LYS A 62 -4.44 -3.97 -6.13
C LYS A 62 -5.37 -2.76 -6.16
N GLU A 63 -6.61 -2.92 -6.62
CA GLU A 63 -7.64 -1.86 -6.58
C GLU A 63 -7.97 -1.42 -5.15
N LYS A 64 -7.96 -2.32 -4.17
CA LYS A 64 -8.14 -1.98 -2.75
C LYS A 64 -6.95 -1.20 -2.20
N LEU A 65 -5.72 -1.66 -2.45
CA LEU A 65 -4.51 -0.98 -1.96
C LEU A 65 -4.35 0.43 -2.55
N LEU A 66 -4.72 0.63 -3.83
CA LEU A 66 -4.70 1.94 -4.47
C LEU A 66 -5.74 2.93 -3.93
N ARG A 67 -6.68 2.50 -3.09
CA ARG A 67 -7.70 3.37 -2.46
C ARG A 67 -7.38 3.69 -1.00
N LEU A 68 -6.26 3.20 -0.48
CA LEU A 68 -5.81 3.56 0.86
C LEU A 68 -5.39 5.02 0.88
N ASP A 69 -5.70 5.67 2.00
CA ASP A 69 -5.33 7.05 2.32
C ASP A 69 -4.81 7.13 3.76
N SER A 70 -4.47 8.32 4.22
CA SER A 70 -3.98 8.57 5.58
C SER A 70 -4.91 8.01 6.66
N SER A 71 -6.22 8.13 6.49
CA SER A 71 -7.20 7.67 7.49
C SER A 71 -7.17 6.15 7.68
N HIS A 72 -6.92 5.40 6.62
CA HIS A 72 -6.76 3.94 6.72
C HIS A 72 -5.48 3.56 7.47
N ILE A 73 -4.39 4.32 7.26
CA ILE A 73 -3.12 4.07 7.94
C ILE A 73 -3.22 4.47 9.41
N ASP A 74 -3.85 5.59 9.73
CA ASP A 74 -4.14 6.01 11.10
C ASP A 74 -4.87 4.90 11.87
N TYR A 75 -5.94 4.34 11.28
CA TYR A 75 -6.67 3.21 11.85
C TYR A 75 -5.79 1.98 12.12
N VAL A 76 -4.85 1.66 11.22
CA VAL A 76 -3.90 0.55 11.42
C VAL A 76 -3.00 0.82 12.62
N PHE A 77 -2.46 2.04 12.76
CA PHE A 77 -1.61 2.39 13.90
C PHE A 77 -2.40 2.38 15.22
N GLU A 78 -3.65 2.85 15.23
CA GLU A 78 -4.55 2.78 16.39
C GLU A 78 -4.81 1.32 16.84
N CYS A 79 -4.94 0.39 15.89
CA CYS A 79 -5.18 -1.03 16.19
C CYS A 79 -3.94 -1.76 16.74
N LEU A 80 -2.74 -1.17 16.61
CA LEU A 80 -1.47 -1.79 17.02
C LEU A 80 -0.93 -1.24 18.36
N GLN A 81 -1.71 -0.39 19.03
CA GLN A 81 -1.45 0.07 20.40
C GLN A 81 -1.83 -1.01 21.42
#